data_AF-A0A7S0XCF6-F1
#
_entry.id   AF-A0A7S0XCF6-F1
#
_cell.length_a   1.000
_cell.length_b   1.000
_cell.length_c   1.000
_cell.angle_alpha   90.00
_cell.angle_beta   90.00
_cell.angle_gamma   90.00
#
_symmetry.space_group_name_H-M   'P 1'
#
loop_
_entity.id
_entity.type
_entity.pdbx_description
1 polymer ?
#
loop_
_entity_poly.entity_id
_entity_poly.type
_entity_poly.pdbx_seq_one_letter_code
_entity_poly.pdbx_strand_id
1 'polypeptide(L)'
;MHQSRTDTATHAHAAARRTHTRAHSRRENLVSMSAAAAAAAGGSLNTASAFAKPSLPATPLVLDAHLHVWPTPGEYSYVAGKEPPASLAESATTEALLERFATSGVYGALIVQPINLMFDHKYIQTAIGTHPGRFVGCCLADPSVGGGGVEQLARLLKSRDGA
;
A
#
# COMPACT_ATOMS: atom_id res chain seq x y z
N MET A 1 -43.47 -51.59 2.26
CA MET A 1 -42.95 -51.87 0.89
C MET A 1 -42.50 -50.53 0.33
N HIS A 2 -41.27 -50.22 -0.02
CA HIS A 2 -40.04 -50.99 -0.23
C HIS A 2 -38.90 -49.96 -0.03
N GLN A 3 -37.87 -50.34 0.74
CA GLN A 3 -36.61 -49.60 0.82
C GLN A 3 -35.88 -49.67 -0.53
N SER A 4 -35.04 -48.68 -0.82
CA SER A 4 -33.74 -48.92 -1.46
C SER A 4 -32.78 -47.77 -1.16
N ARG A 5 -31.85 -48.06 -0.26
CA ARG A 5 -30.52 -47.44 -0.13
C ARG A 5 -29.63 -47.92 -1.27
N THR A 6 -28.68 -47.09 -1.68
CA THR A 6 -27.28 -47.38 -2.11
C THR A 6 -26.72 -46.08 -2.70
N ASP A 7 -25.46 -45.68 -2.60
CA ASP A 7 -24.37 -45.99 -1.69
C ASP A 7 -23.27 -44.95 -1.99
N THR A 8 -22.64 -44.47 -0.91
CA THR A 8 -21.20 -44.16 -0.77
C THR A 8 -20.32 -43.84 -2.00
N ALA A 9 -19.69 -42.66 -1.97
CA ALA A 9 -18.30 -42.49 -2.44
C ALA A 9 -17.60 -41.34 -1.68
N THR A 10 -17.00 -41.71 -0.56
CA THR A 10 -15.89 -41.05 0.12
C THR A 10 -14.70 -40.88 -0.82
N HIS A 11 -14.21 -39.65 -1.02
CA HIS A 11 -12.82 -39.43 -1.40
C HIS A 11 -12.17 -38.38 -0.49
N ALA A 12 -11.63 -38.87 0.62
CA ALA A 12 -10.55 -38.23 1.32
C ALA A 12 -9.29 -38.34 0.46
N HIS A 13 -8.67 -37.22 0.11
CA HIS A 13 -7.29 -37.21 -0.38
C HIS A 13 -6.40 -36.58 0.69
N ALA A 14 -5.62 -37.43 1.33
CA ALA A 14 -4.66 -37.09 2.35
C ALA A 14 -3.38 -36.52 1.73
N ALA A 15 -2.88 -35.47 2.37
CA ALA A 15 -1.48 -35.16 2.65
C ALA A 15 -0.45 -35.14 1.49
N ALA A 16 0.06 -33.94 1.24
CA ALA A 16 1.50 -33.74 1.10
C ALA A 16 1.88 -32.37 1.68
N ARG A 17 2.16 -32.34 2.99
CA ARG A 17 2.90 -31.24 3.62
C ARG A 17 4.30 -31.22 3.01
N ARG A 18 4.62 -30.20 2.22
CA ARG A 18 6.00 -29.89 1.87
C ARG A 18 6.56 -28.96 2.95
N THR A 19 7.21 -29.56 3.93
CA THR A 19 8.18 -28.86 4.77
C THR A 19 9.38 -28.52 3.89
N HIS A 20 9.59 -27.22 3.63
CA HIS A 20 10.88 -26.73 3.17
C HIS A 20 11.65 -26.17 4.36
N THR A 21 12.35 -27.09 5.03
CA THR A 21 13.55 -26.77 5.79
C THR A 21 14.67 -26.47 4.81
N ARG A 22 15.09 -25.20 4.71
CA ARG A 22 16.50 -24.89 4.50
C ARG A 22 16.82 -23.55 5.12
N ALA A 23 17.37 -23.62 6.33
CA ALA A 23 18.11 -22.54 6.95
C ALA A 23 19.24 -22.09 6.02
N HIS A 24 19.26 -20.80 5.69
CA HIS A 24 20.47 -20.13 5.24
C HIS A 24 20.97 -19.25 6.40
N SER A 25 21.66 -19.90 7.32
CA SER A 25 22.61 -19.23 8.23
C SER A 25 23.98 -19.24 7.57
N ARG A 26 24.49 -18.06 7.17
CA ARG A 26 25.92 -17.70 7.16
C ARG A 26 26.11 -16.28 6.61
N ARG A 27 26.31 -15.32 7.51
CA ARG A 27 27.60 -14.60 7.70
C ARG A 27 27.38 -13.46 8.69
N GLU A 28 27.74 -13.76 9.93
CA GLU A 28 28.29 -12.80 10.89
C GLU A 28 29.36 -11.96 10.18
N ASN A 29 29.29 -10.64 10.32
CA ASN A 29 30.44 -9.77 10.10
C ASN A 29 30.56 -8.85 11.31
N LEU A 30 31.25 -9.36 12.34
CA LEU A 30 31.83 -8.54 13.40
C LEU A 30 32.96 -7.71 12.80
N VAL A 31 32.82 -6.39 12.82
CA VAL A 31 33.97 -5.49 12.81
C VAL A 31 33.89 -4.69 14.10
N SER A 32 34.60 -5.19 15.11
CA SER A 32 34.98 -4.42 16.28
C SER A 32 36.21 -3.60 15.88
N MET A 33 36.10 -2.27 15.87
CA MET A 33 37.26 -1.39 15.92
C MET A 33 37.03 -0.34 17.00
N SER A 34 37.76 -0.53 18.10
CA SER A 34 37.97 0.48 19.11
C SER A 34 39.15 1.35 18.68
N ALA A 35 38.97 2.67 18.65
CA ALA A 35 40.07 3.62 18.62
C ALA A 35 39.72 4.81 19.49
N ALA A 36 40.38 4.89 20.65
CA ALA A 36 40.35 6.03 21.54
C ALA A 36 41.15 7.20 20.97
N ALA A 37 40.78 8.40 21.42
CA ALA A 37 41.14 9.71 20.92
C ALA A 37 42.61 10.12 21.07
N ALA A 38 43.05 11.04 20.20
CA ALA A 38 44.03 12.07 20.53
C ALA A 38 43.67 13.37 19.79
N ALA A 39 43.49 14.44 20.55
CA ALA A 39 43.23 15.80 20.06
C ALA A 39 44.55 16.55 19.86
N ALA A 40 44.64 17.36 18.80
CA ALA A 40 45.42 18.60 18.78
C ALA A 40 44.94 19.52 17.66
N ALA A 41 44.90 20.81 17.98
CA ALA A 41 44.20 21.88 17.30
C ALA A 41 44.84 22.37 15.98
N GLY A 42 44.01 22.96 15.10
CA GLY A 42 44.47 23.94 14.13
C GLY A 42 43.77 23.89 12.76
N GLY A 43 42.77 24.76 12.57
CA GLY A 43 42.52 25.40 11.27
C GLY A 43 41.47 24.77 10.34
N SER A 44 40.62 25.66 9.83
CA SER A 44 39.67 25.51 8.70
C SER A 44 38.30 24.89 9.02
N LEU A 45 37.31 25.78 9.19
CA LEU A 45 35.89 25.47 9.13
C LEU A 45 35.50 25.03 7.72
N ASN A 46 35.76 23.78 7.37
CA ASN A 46 35.05 23.10 6.28
C ASN A 46 33.74 22.55 6.86
N THR A 47 32.66 23.32 6.76
CA THR A 47 31.30 22.80 6.96
C THR A 47 30.90 21.95 5.75
N ALA A 48 31.55 20.80 5.60
CA ALA A 48 31.03 19.72 4.78
C ALA A 48 29.81 19.14 5.54
N SER A 49 28.63 19.66 5.22
CA SER A 49 27.38 19.00 5.60
C SER A 49 27.37 17.65 4.89
N ALA A 50 27.80 16.62 5.60
CA ALA A 50 27.63 15.25 5.15
C ALA A 50 26.12 15.04 5.03
N PHE A 51 25.64 14.80 3.81
CA PHE A 51 24.29 14.28 3.60
C PHE A 51 24.22 12.92 4.32
N ALA A 52 23.74 12.95 5.56
CA ALA A 52 23.50 11.75 6.32
C ALA A 52 22.53 10.89 5.50
N LYS A 53 22.96 9.68 5.14
CA LYS A 53 22.06 8.71 4.52
C LYS A 53 20.89 8.51 5.49
N PRO A 54 19.63 8.67 5.05
CA PRO A 54 18.49 8.39 5.90
C PRO A 54 18.64 6.98 6.45
N SER A 55 18.66 6.83 7.79
CA SER A 55 18.63 5.50 8.38
C SER A 55 17.29 4.88 8.04
N LEU A 56 17.29 3.70 7.41
CA LEU A 56 16.07 2.94 7.21
C LEU A 56 15.43 2.67 8.57
N PRO A 57 14.09 2.67 8.67
CA PRO A 57 13.41 2.33 9.92
C PRO A 57 13.88 0.94 10.39
N ALA A 58 14.02 0.79 11.72
CA ALA A 58 14.52 -0.43 12.35
C ALA A 58 13.66 -1.68 11.99
N THR A 59 12.41 -1.46 11.59
CA THR A 59 11.51 -2.44 11.00
C THR A 59 11.14 -2.03 9.56
N PRO A 60 11.11 -2.98 8.61
CA PRO A 60 10.68 -2.67 7.25
C PRO A 60 9.20 -2.27 7.25
N LEU A 61 8.86 -1.23 6.49
CA LEU A 61 7.47 -0.83 6.30
C LEU A 61 6.75 -1.87 5.44
N VAL A 62 5.59 -2.32 5.93
CA VAL A 62 4.70 -3.21 5.16
C VAL A 62 3.71 -2.34 4.40
N LEU A 63 3.65 -2.51 3.08
CA LEU A 63 2.71 -1.78 2.23
C LEU A 63 1.74 -2.75 1.58
N ASP A 64 0.45 -2.42 1.58
CA ASP A 64 -0.51 -3.08 0.72
C ASP A 64 -0.32 -2.55 -0.72
N ALA A 65 0.00 -3.45 -1.63
CA ALA A 65 0.34 -3.10 -3.01
C ALA A 65 -0.88 -2.89 -3.90
N HIS A 66 -2.10 -3.25 -3.46
CA HIS A 66 -3.28 -3.14 -4.30
C HIS A 66 -4.58 -3.18 -3.49
N LEU A 67 -5.23 -2.03 -3.37
CA LEU A 67 -6.60 -1.95 -2.83
C LEU A 67 -7.40 -0.81 -3.46
N HIS A 68 -8.70 -0.82 -3.17
CA HIS A 68 -9.61 0.28 -3.45
C HIS A 68 -10.18 0.80 -2.13
N VAL A 69 -10.45 2.11 -2.08
CA VAL A 69 -11.28 2.73 -1.03
C VAL A 69 -12.51 3.33 -1.68
N TRP A 70 -13.63 3.28 -0.98
CA TRP A 70 -14.88 3.89 -1.43
C TRP A 70 -15.29 4.98 -0.44
N PRO A 71 -15.65 6.18 -0.92
CA PRO A 71 -16.19 7.21 -0.04
C PRO A 71 -17.55 6.78 0.53
N THR A 72 -17.94 7.42 1.63
CA THR A 72 -19.30 7.30 2.16
C THR A 72 -20.31 7.61 1.04
N PRO A 73 -21.36 6.80 0.86
CA PRO A 73 -22.36 7.06 -0.16
C PRO A 73 -22.95 8.48 -0.05
N GLY A 74 -22.94 9.21 -1.17
CA GLY A 74 -23.47 10.58 -1.25
C GLY A 74 -22.43 11.69 -1.14
N GLU A 75 -21.22 11.41 -0.63
CA GLU A 75 -20.13 12.42 -0.62
C GLU A 75 -19.53 12.65 -2.02
N TYR A 76 -19.47 11.58 -2.82
CA TYR A 76 -18.97 11.59 -4.19
C TYR A 76 -19.95 10.87 -5.11
N SER A 77 -19.96 11.27 -6.38
CA SER A 77 -20.85 10.68 -7.39
C SER A 77 -20.24 9.41 -7.97
N TYR A 78 -20.85 8.27 -7.66
CA TYR A 78 -20.61 7.04 -8.40
C TYR A 78 -21.28 7.10 -9.77
N VAL A 79 -20.70 6.40 -10.74
CA VAL A 79 -21.40 6.12 -11.99
C VAL A 79 -22.62 5.26 -11.70
N ALA A 80 -23.77 5.66 -12.24
CA ALA A 80 -25.02 4.95 -12.07
C ALA A 80 -24.88 3.46 -12.41
N GLY A 81 -25.30 2.58 -11.49
CA GLY A 81 -25.20 1.13 -11.63
C GLY A 81 -23.80 0.56 -11.38
N LYS A 82 -22.85 1.40 -10.96
CA LYS A 82 -21.51 1.00 -10.50
C LYS A 82 -21.29 1.40 -9.05
N GLU A 83 -22.32 1.36 -8.21
CA GLU A 83 -22.17 1.57 -6.78
C GLU A 83 -21.36 0.41 -6.16
N PRO A 84 -20.52 0.66 -5.15
CA PRO A 84 -19.86 -0.42 -4.43
C PRO A 84 -20.89 -1.30 -3.71
N PRO A 85 -20.52 -2.54 -3.33
CA PRO A 85 -21.39 -3.40 -2.53
C PRO A 85 -21.87 -2.66 -1.27
N ALA A 86 -23.18 -2.67 -1.01
CA ALA A 86 -23.78 -1.95 0.12
C ALA A 86 -23.17 -2.34 1.48
N SER A 87 -22.71 -3.60 1.63
CA SER A 87 -22.04 -4.07 2.84
C SER A 87 -20.69 -3.38 3.13
N LEU A 88 -20.10 -2.72 2.12
CA LEU A 88 -18.81 -2.03 2.23
C LEU A 88 -18.95 -0.51 2.37
N ALA A 89 -20.17 0.03 2.23
CA ALA A 89 -20.45 1.46 2.22
C ALA A 89 -19.81 2.24 3.39
N GLU A 90 -19.82 1.64 4.58
CA GLU A 90 -19.33 2.27 5.82
C GLU A 90 -17.96 1.73 6.28
N SER A 91 -17.39 0.74 5.59
CA SER A 91 -16.20 0.02 6.08
C SER A 91 -15.00 0.05 5.13
N ALA A 92 -15.12 0.79 4.03
CA ALA A 92 -14.11 0.90 2.99
C ALA A 92 -13.62 2.34 2.75
N THR A 93 -13.90 3.26 3.67
CA THR A 93 -13.31 4.61 3.67
C THR A 93 -11.82 4.56 4.02
N THR A 94 -11.11 5.65 3.78
CA THR A 94 -9.71 5.80 4.18
C THR A 94 -9.50 5.67 5.69
N GLU A 95 -10.43 6.17 6.48
CA GLU A 95 -10.38 6.15 7.94
C GLU A 95 -10.53 4.71 8.46
N ALA A 96 -11.54 3.99 7.97
CA ALA A 96 -11.76 2.59 8.31
C ALA A 96 -10.56 1.70 7.87
N LEU A 97 -9.94 2.02 6.74
CA LEU A 97 -8.74 1.32 6.28
C LEU A 97 -7.54 1.55 7.23
N LEU A 98 -7.35 2.78 7.72
CA LEU A 98 -6.25 3.10 8.63
C LEU A 98 -6.39 2.41 9.99
N GLU A 99 -7.61 2.25 10.49
CA GLU A 99 -7.90 1.45 11.69
C GLU A 99 -7.51 -0.02 11.49
N ARG A 100 -7.79 -0.59 10.30
CA ARG A 100 -7.38 -1.96 9.94
C ARG A 100 -5.87 -2.07 9.79
N PHE A 101 -5.20 -1.06 9.24
CA PHE A 101 -3.75 -1.02 9.12
C PHE A 101 -3.05 -1.06 10.49
N ALA A 102 -3.57 -0.30 11.46
CA ALA A 102 -3.03 -0.28 12.82
C ALA A 102 -3.06 -1.67 13.48
N THR A 103 -4.11 -2.46 13.24
CA THR A 103 -4.25 -3.80 13.84
C THR A 103 -3.56 -4.91 13.05
N SER A 104 -3.24 -4.69 11.78
CA SER A 104 -2.59 -5.67 10.89
C SER A 104 -1.09 -5.45 10.70
N GLY A 105 -0.53 -4.33 11.20
CA GLY A 105 0.87 -3.99 11.02
C GLY A 105 1.20 -3.47 9.60
N VAL A 106 0.19 -3.08 8.82
CA VAL A 106 0.38 -2.42 7.52
C VAL A 106 0.63 -0.93 7.76
N TYR A 107 1.68 -0.39 7.13
CA TYR A 107 2.00 1.02 7.23
C TYR A 107 1.14 1.87 6.30
N GLY A 108 1.00 1.46 5.04
CA GLY A 108 0.36 2.26 4.01
C GLY A 108 -0.02 1.44 2.79
N ALA A 109 -0.50 2.09 1.73
CA ALA A 109 -0.96 1.37 0.54
C ALA A 109 -0.84 2.14 -0.78
N LEU A 110 -0.79 1.35 -1.86
CA LEU A 110 -1.12 1.82 -3.21
C LEU A 110 -2.64 1.72 -3.39
N ILE A 111 -3.31 2.88 -3.38
CA ILE A 111 -4.73 2.98 -3.68
C ILE A 111 -4.91 3.02 -5.19
N VAL A 112 -5.55 1.99 -5.74
CA VAL A 112 -5.95 1.96 -7.14
C VAL A 112 -7.28 2.69 -7.28
N GLN A 113 -7.36 3.61 -8.23
CA GLN A 113 -8.58 4.38 -8.53
C GLN A 113 -9.79 3.43 -8.66
N PRO A 114 -10.82 3.60 -7.82
CA PRO A 114 -12.03 2.78 -7.89
C PRO A 114 -12.74 3.03 -9.21
N ILE A 115 -13.06 1.95 -9.94
CA ILE A 115 -13.77 2.04 -11.22
C ILE A 115 -15.16 2.68 -11.08
N ASN A 116 -15.74 2.63 -9.87
CA ASN A 116 -17.02 3.24 -9.49
C ASN A 116 -17.00 4.78 -9.67
N LEU A 117 -15.83 5.41 -9.54
CA LEU A 117 -15.59 6.84 -9.73
C LEU A 117 -14.97 7.16 -11.10
N MET A 118 -14.71 6.15 -11.93
CA MET A 118 -14.09 6.28 -13.25
C MET A 118 -12.85 7.17 -13.24
N PHE A 119 -12.88 8.28 -13.97
CA PHE A 119 -11.77 9.23 -14.15
C PHE A 119 -11.88 10.45 -13.22
N ASP A 120 -12.81 10.46 -12.27
CA ASP A 120 -12.81 11.45 -11.19
C ASP A 120 -11.90 10.98 -10.04
N HIS A 121 -10.70 11.55 -9.98
CA HIS A 121 -9.69 11.23 -8.96
C HIS A 121 -9.80 12.09 -7.70
N LYS A 122 -10.81 12.97 -7.56
CA LYS A 122 -10.92 13.89 -6.42
C LYS A 122 -10.85 13.17 -5.07
N TYR A 123 -11.55 12.04 -4.92
CA TYR A 123 -11.52 11.27 -3.68
C TYR A 123 -10.12 10.75 -3.36
N ILE A 124 -9.40 10.24 -4.37
CA ILE A 124 -8.02 9.76 -4.20
C ILE A 124 -7.05 10.89 -3.89
N GLN A 125 -7.23 12.07 -4.51
CA GLN A 125 -6.44 13.25 -4.17
C GLN A 125 -6.68 13.68 -2.72
N THR A 126 -7.93 13.71 -2.26
CA THR A 126 -8.28 13.98 -0.86
C THR A 126 -7.66 12.94 0.07
N ALA A 127 -7.78 11.64 -0.24
CA ALA A 127 -7.20 10.55 0.54
C ALA A 127 -5.69 10.73 0.74
N ILE A 128 -4.94 11.01 -0.33
CA ILE A 128 -3.49 11.20 -0.29
C ILE A 128 -3.13 12.48 0.47
N GLY A 129 -3.88 13.57 0.25
CA GLY A 129 -3.62 14.87 0.89
C GLY A 129 -3.89 14.87 2.39
N THR A 130 -4.99 14.23 2.82
CA THR A 130 -5.38 14.15 4.24
C THR A 130 -4.47 13.20 5.04
N HIS A 131 -3.86 12.21 4.38
CA HIS A 131 -3.07 11.16 5.04
C HIS A 131 -1.63 11.10 4.48
N PRO A 132 -0.81 12.15 4.68
CA PRO A 132 0.51 12.26 4.08
C PRO A 132 1.42 11.09 4.49
N GLY A 133 2.12 10.52 3.51
CA GLY A 133 3.01 9.37 3.70
C GLY A 133 2.31 8.01 3.85
N ARG A 134 0.98 7.96 3.97
CA ARG A 134 0.23 6.70 4.10
C ARG A 134 -0.15 6.10 2.75
N PHE A 135 -0.43 6.93 1.75
CA PHE A 135 -1.00 6.47 0.49
C PHE A 135 -0.24 6.97 -0.73
N VAL A 136 -0.22 6.12 -1.76
CA VAL A 136 0.16 6.46 -3.14
C VAL A 136 -1.02 6.11 -4.03
N GLY A 137 -1.33 6.94 -5.03
CA GLY A 137 -2.44 6.70 -5.95
C GLY A 137 -1.99 6.06 -7.26
N CYS A 138 -2.72 5.04 -7.73
CA CYS A 138 -2.69 4.55 -9.11
C CYS A 138 -3.95 5.03 -9.83
N CYS A 139 -3.81 6.02 -10.71
CA CYS A 139 -4.92 6.70 -11.37
C CYS A 139 -5.29 6.06 -12.71
N LEU A 140 -6.57 6.15 -13.10
CA LEU A 140 -7.05 5.77 -14.44
C LEU A 140 -6.94 6.95 -15.42
N ALA A 141 -6.40 6.71 -16.62
CA ALA A 141 -6.53 7.63 -17.75
C ALA A 141 -7.82 7.31 -18.52
N ASP A 142 -8.56 8.34 -18.94
CA ASP A 142 -9.65 8.18 -19.91
C ASP A 142 -9.08 7.73 -21.27
N PRO A 143 -9.40 6.51 -21.74
CA PRO A 143 -8.86 5.98 -22.99
C PRO A 143 -9.69 6.41 -24.21
N SER A 144 -10.79 7.14 -24.02
CA SER A 144 -11.66 7.56 -25.13
C SER A 144 -10.97 8.57 -26.05
N VAL A 145 -11.37 8.56 -27.32
CA VAL A 145 -10.90 9.54 -28.29
C VAL A 145 -11.35 10.93 -27.83
N GLY A 146 -10.39 11.81 -27.54
CA GLY A 146 -10.66 13.15 -27.03
C GLY A 146 -10.93 13.23 -25.52
N GLY A 147 -10.82 12.12 -24.77
CA GLY A 147 -11.06 12.08 -23.32
C GLY A 147 -9.99 12.76 -22.46
N GLY A 148 -8.83 13.09 -23.04
CA GLY A 148 -7.78 13.87 -22.37
C GLY A 148 -7.06 13.14 -21.22
N GLY A 149 -7.04 11.80 -21.24
CA GLY A 149 -6.49 10.99 -20.15
C GLY A 149 -5.01 11.27 -19.86
N VAL A 150 -4.19 11.48 -20.89
CA VAL A 150 -2.76 11.79 -20.72
C VAL A 150 -2.57 13.16 -20.06
N GLU A 151 -3.31 14.17 -20.52
CA GLU A 151 -3.27 15.54 -20.00
C GLU A 151 -3.76 15.59 -18.56
N GLN A 152 -4.80 14.83 -18.23
CA GLN A 152 -5.32 14.71 -16.88
C GLN A 152 -4.30 14.07 -15.93
N LEU A 153 -3.68 12.95 -16.30
CA LEU A 153 -2.63 12.33 -15.49
C LEU A 153 -1.42 13.26 -15.30
N ALA A 154 -1.00 13.97 -16.35
CA ALA A 154 0.06 14.95 -16.25
C ALA A 154 -0.29 16.10 -15.28
N ARG A 155 -1.56 16.52 -15.22
CA ARG A 155 -2.04 17.52 -14.25
C ARG A 155 -1.99 17.00 -12.81
N LEU A 156 -2.37 15.74 -12.58
CA LEU A 156 -2.33 15.13 -11.25
C LEU A 156 -0.90 15.09 -10.70
N LEU A 157 0.08 14.70 -11.54
CA LEU A 157 1.49 14.70 -11.14
C LEU A 157 1.97 16.11 -10.72
N LYS A 158 1.67 17.13 -11.53
CA LYS A 158 2.07 18.53 -11.24
C LYS A 158 1.40 19.09 -9.98
N SER A 159 0.17 18.68 -9.69
CA SER A 159 -0.58 19.16 -8.52
C SER A 159 0.02 18.72 -7.18
N ARG A 160 0.88 17.69 -7.18
CA ARG A 160 1.55 17.18 -5.97
C ARG A 160 2.80 17.97 -5.60
N ASP A 161 3.44 18.62 -6.57
CA ASP A 161 4.73 19.29 -6.37
C ASP A 161 4.57 20.75 -5.86
N GLY A 162 3.34 21.18 -5.55
CA GLY A 162 3.00 22.54 -5.13
C GLY A 162 2.23 22.65 -3.81
N ALA A 163 2.22 21.60 -2.98
CA ALA A 163 1.61 21.57 -1.65
C ALA A 163 2.67 21.38 -0.55
#